data_AF-A0A084VQT9-F1
#
_entry.id   AF-A0A084VQT9-F1
#
_cell.length_a   1.000
_cell.length_b   1.000
_cell.length_c   1.000
_cell.angle_alpha   90.00
_cell.angle_beta   90.00
_cell.angle_gamma   90.00
#
_symmetry.space_group_name_H-M   'P 1'
#
loop_
_entity.id
_entity.type
_entity.pdbx_description
1 polymer ?
#
loop_
_entity_poly.entity_id
_entity_poly.type
_entity_poly.pdbx_seq_one_letter_code
_entity_poly.pdbx_strand_id
1 'polypeptide(L)'
;MFETVFLSFSLGTFTNTQDVMLALPNPVPNFGLSSPISGSDQVSKVTNQTGILLRTVDDRLNISLTSSYAKLNQTLAQLTTLAHFIVHVDALITAPLLALTDDVSGDVRGRFAPVLAGIAATRAYMDQTLPAKLDQLEALISASVPNRLKDAFGCLRSGLDRLGAALDVLRGALLATEKKFGSGDIPPAVLNKYLTVGTVYDVAKAMTGVKICIPSIVDTIDTTIANLKTADDYILSFKDKLAELFGPMTGVNVYENLLCRKNENGMQ
;
A
#
# COMPACT_ATOMS: atom_id res chain seq x y z
N MET A 1 25.10 -40.09 -7.88
CA MET A 1 24.64 -39.92 -6.49
C MET A 1 23.14 -39.58 -6.56
N PHE A 2 22.33 -40.62 -6.77
CA PHE A 2 20.86 -40.57 -6.81
C PHE A 2 20.44 -41.92 -6.26
N GLU A 3 19.80 -41.94 -5.09
CA GLU A 3 19.30 -43.17 -4.49
C GLU A 3 17.77 -43.06 -4.44
N THR A 4 17.15 -43.82 -5.33
CA THR A 4 15.70 -44.02 -5.41
C THR A 4 15.39 -45.23 -4.55
N VAL A 5 14.77 -45.04 -3.38
CA VAL A 5 14.28 -46.15 -2.56
C VAL A 5 12.79 -46.31 -2.81
N PHE A 6 12.45 -47.40 -3.50
CA PHE A 6 11.13 -47.99 -3.58
C PHE A 6 10.75 -48.56 -2.20
N LEU A 7 9.55 -48.25 -1.70
CA LEU A 7 8.94 -49.01 -0.61
C LEU A 7 7.62 -49.62 -1.09
N SER A 8 7.60 -50.94 -1.05
CA SER A 8 6.52 -51.85 -1.42
C SER A 8 5.30 -51.69 -0.52
N PHE A 9 4.11 -51.73 -1.11
CA PHE A 9 2.84 -51.86 -0.41
C PHE A 9 2.68 -53.28 0.15
N SER A 10 2.57 -53.41 1.47
CA SER A 10 2.09 -54.62 2.15
C SER A 10 0.64 -54.38 2.58
N LEU A 11 -0.29 -55.16 2.03
CA LEU A 11 -1.70 -55.18 2.42
C LEU A 11 -1.85 -55.92 3.76
N GLY A 12 -1.82 -55.15 4.84
CA GLY A 12 -2.12 -55.60 6.20
C GLY A 12 -3.56 -55.21 6.60
N THR A 13 -4.26 -56.17 7.19
CA THR A 13 -5.68 -56.21 7.54
C THR A 13 -6.20 -55.04 8.39
N PHE A 14 -7.41 -54.58 8.04
CA PHE A 14 -8.26 -53.65 8.78
C PHE A 14 -8.38 -54.02 10.27
N THR A 15 -7.89 -53.16 11.17
CA THR A 15 -8.44 -53.04 12.52
C THR A 15 -8.62 -51.57 12.88
N ASN A 16 -9.83 -51.31 13.33
CA ASN A 16 -10.44 -50.05 13.71
C ASN A 16 -9.56 -49.26 14.71
N THR A 17 -8.93 -48.18 14.25
CA THR A 17 -8.36 -47.14 15.12
C THR A 17 -8.71 -45.79 14.53
N GLN A 18 -9.28 -44.93 15.38
CA GLN A 18 -9.66 -43.56 15.05
C GLN A 18 -8.50 -42.85 14.38
N ASP A 19 -8.72 -42.40 13.14
CA ASP A 19 -7.96 -41.31 12.53
C ASP A 19 -8.15 -40.07 13.42
N VAL A 20 -7.27 -39.91 14.41
CA VAL A 20 -6.98 -38.60 14.97
C VAL A 20 -6.16 -37.91 13.89
N MET A 21 -6.88 -37.36 12.90
CA MET A 21 -6.32 -36.31 12.05
C MET A 21 -5.89 -35.20 13.01
N LEU A 22 -4.58 -35.11 13.26
CA LEU A 22 -3.93 -33.99 13.91
C LEU A 22 -4.26 -32.75 13.09
N ALA A 23 -5.38 -32.11 13.42
CA ALA A 23 -5.59 -30.71 13.11
C ALA A 23 -4.45 -29.98 13.81
N LEU A 24 -3.38 -29.69 13.06
CA LEU A 24 -2.45 -28.65 13.45
C LEU A 24 -3.34 -27.45 13.80
N PRO A 25 -3.29 -26.91 15.02
CA PRO A 25 -4.03 -25.70 15.32
C PRO A 25 -3.52 -24.68 14.33
N ASN A 26 -4.37 -24.27 13.37
CA ASN A 26 -4.11 -23.03 12.66
C ASN A 26 -3.82 -22.01 13.77
N PRO A 27 -2.67 -21.33 13.76
CA PRO A 27 -2.36 -20.35 14.79
C PRO A 27 -3.54 -19.38 14.82
N VAL A 28 -4.35 -19.46 15.87
CA VAL A 28 -5.50 -18.59 16.00
C VAL A 28 -4.92 -17.21 16.24
N PRO A 29 -5.26 -16.19 15.43
CA PRO A 29 -4.60 -14.90 15.58
C PRO A 29 -4.96 -14.28 16.95
N ASN A 30 -3.97 -13.94 17.80
CA ASN A 30 -4.17 -13.65 19.22
C ASN A 30 -3.47 -12.41 19.79
N PHE A 31 -2.98 -11.47 18.97
CA PHE A 31 -2.51 -10.15 19.45
C PHE A 31 -1.51 -10.20 20.63
N GLY A 32 -0.71 -11.26 20.71
CA GLY A 32 0.26 -11.48 21.79
C GLY A 32 -0.28 -12.20 23.03
N LEU A 33 -1.52 -12.67 23.05
CA LEU A 33 -2.01 -13.63 24.05
C LEU A 33 -1.85 -15.06 23.53
N SER A 34 -1.70 -16.02 24.43
CA SER A 34 -1.68 -17.44 24.04
C SER A 34 -3.09 -17.98 23.73
N SER A 35 -4.14 -17.31 24.22
CA SER A 35 -5.53 -17.75 24.03
C SER A 35 -6.22 -17.12 22.82
N PRO A 36 -7.05 -17.89 22.08
CA PRO A 36 -7.91 -17.43 21.00
C PRO A 36 -8.67 -16.12 21.27
N ILE A 37 -8.50 -15.11 20.40
CA ILE A 37 -9.29 -13.87 20.42
C ILE A 37 -10.34 -13.89 19.32
N SER A 38 -11.62 -13.84 19.69
CA SER A 38 -12.72 -13.77 18.73
C SER A 38 -12.67 -12.50 17.88
N GLY A 39 -12.80 -12.66 16.56
CA GLY A 39 -12.81 -11.55 15.59
C GLY A 39 -11.44 -11.18 15.02
N SER A 40 -10.36 -11.80 15.49
CA SER A 40 -9.00 -11.56 15.01
C SER A 40 -8.82 -11.91 13.53
N ASP A 41 -9.41 -13.03 13.07
CA ASP A 41 -9.43 -13.42 11.65
C ASP A 41 -9.98 -12.32 10.73
N GLN A 42 -10.98 -11.57 11.20
CA GLN A 42 -11.55 -10.47 10.42
C GLN A 42 -10.57 -9.30 10.31
N VAL A 43 -9.78 -9.04 11.36
CA VAL A 43 -8.67 -8.05 11.33
C VAL A 43 -7.61 -8.50 10.34
N SER A 44 -7.15 -9.76 10.42
CA SER A 44 -6.15 -10.30 9.49
C SER A 44 -6.64 -10.24 8.04
N LYS A 45 -7.89 -10.64 7.78
CA LYS A 45 -8.51 -10.60 6.46
C LYS A 45 -8.53 -9.20 5.86
N VAL A 46 -9.04 -8.20 6.58
CA VAL A 46 -9.10 -6.83 6.05
C VAL A 46 -7.71 -6.22 5.90
N THR A 47 -6.79 -6.54 6.81
CA THR A 47 -5.40 -6.07 6.73
C THR A 47 -4.71 -6.62 5.49
N ASN A 48 -4.83 -7.94 5.23
CA ASN A 48 -4.29 -8.56 4.03
C ASN A 48 -4.88 -7.96 2.75
N GLN A 49 -6.20 -7.79 2.70
CA GLN A 49 -6.86 -7.13 1.56
C GLN A 49 -6.36 -5.70 1.34
N THR A 50 -6.08 -4.97 2.43
CA THR A 50 -5.54 -3.62 2.34
C THR A 50 -4.10 -3.63 1.81
N GLY A 51 -3.26 -4.55 2.30
CA GLY A 51 -1.89 -4.67 1.82
C GLY A 51 -1.79 -5.05 0.35
N ILE A 52 -2.72 -5.89 -0.15
CA ILE A 52 -2.84 -6.18 -1.59
C ILE A 52 -3.10 -4.88 -2.38
N LEU A 53 -4.04 -4.03 -1.92
CA LEU A 53 -4.35 -2.77 -2.59
C LEU A 53 -3.19 -1.76 -2.54
N LEU A 54 -2.44 -1.69 -1.45
CA LEU A 54 -1.28 -0.80 -1.34
C LEU A 54 -0.19 -1.17 -2.36
N ARG A 55 -0.04 -2.46 -2.66
CA ARG A 55 0.98 -2.96 -3.59
C ARG A 55 0.61 -2.79 -5.07
N THR A 56 -0.66 -2.57 -5.42
CA THR A 56 -1.06 -2.42 -6.83
C THR A 56 -0.47 -1.19 -7.51
N VAL A 57 -0.05 -0.18 -6.73
CA VAL A 57 0.55 1.04 -7.29
C VAL A 57 1.94 0.79 -7.88
N ASP A 58 2.69 -0.20 -7.36
CA ASP A 58 4.07 -0.49 -7.79
C ASP A 58 4.10 -1.11 -9.19
N ASP A 59 3.12 -1.97 -9.50
CA ASP A 59 2.97 -2.65 -10.79
C ASP A 59 2.85 -1.66 -11.98
N ARG A 60 2.50 -0.40 -11.70
CA ARG A 60 2.24 0.64 -12.70
C ARG A 60 3.36 1.67 -12.83
N LEU A 61 4.43 1.56 -12.04
CA LEU A 61 5.56 2.49 -12.07
C LEU A 61 6.59 2.20 -13.17
N ASN A 62 6.49 1.04 -13.84
CA ASN A 62 7.42 0.65 -14.90
C ASN A 62 7.09 1.32 -16.25
N ILE A 63 7.14 2.65 -16.29
CA ILE A 63 6.90 3.46 -17.48
C ILE A 63 8.11 4.33 -17.76
N SER A 64 8.53 4.38 -19.02
CA SER A 64 9.58 5.26 -19.51
C SER A 64 9.00 6.25 -20.54
N LEU A 65 9.50 7.48 -20.48
CA LEU A 65 9.15 8.56 -21.41
C LEU A 65 10.31 8.79 -22.35
N THR A 66 10.04 8.86 -23.65
CA THR A 66 11.06 8.83 -24.71
C THR A 66 11.24 10.19 -25.39
N SER A 67 10.30 11.13 -25.24
CA SER A 67 10.40 12.47 -25.84
C SER A 67 11.53 13.35 -25.27
N SER A 68 12.11 12.93 -24.13
CA SER A 68 13.09 13.68 -23.32
C SER A 68 12.58 15.04 -22.82
N TYR A 69 11.26 15.27 -22.81
CA TYR A 69 10.69 16.51 -22.33
C TYR A 69 10.79 16.59 -20.80
N ALA A 70 11.67 17.46 -20.30
CA ALA A 70 12.08 17.52 -18.90
C ALA A 70 10.89 17.60 -17.92
N LYS A 71 9.87 18.39 -18.25
CA LYS A 71 8.70 18.58 -17.40
C LYS A 71 7.87 17.30 -17.20
N LEU A 72 7.74 16.45 -18.24
CA LEU A 72 7.04 15.17 -18.11
C LEU A 72 7.85 14.21 -17.22
N ASN A 73 9.17 14.14 -17.41
CA ASN A 73 10.07 13.32 -16.59
C ASN A 73 10.06 13.74 -15.11
N GLN A 74 10.11 15.04 -14.84
CA GLN A 74 10.02 15.57 -13.48
C GLN A 74 8.67 15.24 -12.83
N THR A 75 7.58 15.31 -13.59
CA THR A 75 6.25 14.95 -13.10
C THR A 75 6.18 13.46 -12.76
N LEU A 76 6.66 12.61 -13.67
CA LEU A 76 6.71 11.16 -13.44
C LEU A 76 7.50 10.83 -12.18
N ALA A 77 8.68 11.43 -11.98
CA ALA A 77 9.50 11.21 -10.79
C ALA A 77 8.78 11.59 -9.47
N GLN A 78 7.99 12.67 -9.48
CA GLN A 78 7.19 13.06 -8.31
C GLN A 78 6.05 12.09 -8.04
N LEU A 79 5.33 11.64 -9.09
CA LEU A 79 4.29 10.63 -8.96
C LEU A 79 4.84 9.28 -8.46
N THR A 80 6.00 8.86 -8.97
CA THR A 80 6.72 7.66 -8.49
C THR A 80 7.11 7.79 -7.02
N THR A 81 7.56 8.96 -6.57
CA THR A 81 7.86 9.21 -5.15
C THR A 81 6.62 9.03 -4.28
N LEU A 82 5.47 9.55 -4.70
CA LEU A 82 4.21 9.42 -3.97
C LEU A 82 3.69 7.98 -3.96
N ALA A 83 3.86 7.26 -5.08
CA ALA A 83 3.51 5.85 -5.18
C ALA A 83 4.35 4.97 -4.25
N HIS A 84 5.67 5.18 -4.21
CA HIS A 84 6.54 4.46 -3.27
C HIS A 84 6.18 4.72 -1.82
N PHE A 85 5.73 5.93 -1.46
CA PHE A 85 5.22 6.19 -0.12
C PHE A 85 4.02 5.30 0.21
N ILE A 86 3.08 5.09 -0.72
CA ILE A 86 1.93 4.19 -0.54
C ILE A 86 2.38 2.75 -0.33
N VAL A 87 3.34 2.25 -1.12
CA VAL A 87 3.94 0.92 -0.89
C VAL A 87 4.58 0.84 0.50
N HIS A 88 5.21 1.91 0.96
CA HIS A 88 5.83 1.95 2.28
C HIS A 88 4.82 1.87 3.43
N VAL A 89 3.56 2.27 3.22
CA VAL A 89 2.47 2.08 4.20
C VAL A 89 2.23 0.59 4.46
N ASP A 90 2.40 -0.28 3.45
CA ASP A 90 2.25 -1.73 3.62
C ASP A 90 3.31 -2.27 4.59
N ALA A 91 4.57 -1.94 4.32
CA ALA A 91 5.69 -2.35 5.15
C ALA A 91 5.60 -1.83 6.60
N LEU A 92 5.08 -0.63 6.81
CA LEU A 92 5.01 0.00 8.12
C LEU A 92 3.76 -0.38 8.93
N ILE A 93 2.65 -0.74 8.29
CA ILE A 93 1.36 -0.88 8.96
C ILE A 93 0.74 -2.25 8.76
N THR A 94 0.48 -2.65 7.51
CA THR A 94 -0.26 -3.90 7.24
C THR A 94 0.58 -5.12 7.62
N ALA A 95 1.85 -5.16 7.23
CA ALA A 95 2.74 -6.27 7.58
C ALA A 95 2.94 -6.40 9.10
N PRO A 96 3.24 -5.32 9.86
CA PRO A 96 3.26 -5.37 11.31
C PRO A 96 1.92 -5.73 11.97
N LEU A 97 0.79 -5.28 11.41
CA LEU A 97 -0.53 -5.63 11.93
C LEU A 97 -0.87 -7.11 11.70
N LEU A 98 -0.49 -7.70 10.55
CA LEU A 98 -0.62 -9.14 10.31
C LEU A 98 0.27 -9.93 11.27
N ALA A 99 1.53 -9.51 11.44
CA ALA A 99 2.42 -10.16 12.40
C ALA A 99 1.87 -10.07 13.82
N LEU A 100 1.24 -8.95 14.19
CA LEU A 100 0.58 -8.78 15.48
C LEU A 100 -0.65 -9.69 15.59
N THR A 101 -1.48 -9.81 14.56
CA THR A 101 -2.63 -10.72 14.62
C THR A 101 -2.13 -12.14 14.86
N ASP A 102 -1.06 -12.58 14.21
CA ASP A 102 -0.59 -13.97 14.30
C ASP A 102 0.27 -14.26 15.55
N ASP A 103 0.54 -13.23 16.38
CA ASP A 103 1.42 -13.37 17.54
C ASP A 103 0.71 -14.03 18.73
N VAL A 104 1.40 -15.02 19.32
CA VAL A 104 0.98 -15.79 20.51
C VAL A 104 2.02 -15.74 21.63
N SER A 105 2.96 -14.78 21.56
CA SER A 105 4.21 -14.81 22.34
C SER A 105 4.05 -14.52 23.83
N GLY A 106 2.89 -14.02 24.25
CA GLY A 106 2.68 -13.53 25.62
C GLY A 106 3.17 -12.10 25.85
N ASP A 107 3.77 -11.44 24.85
CA ASP A 107 4.29 -10.07 24.93
C ASP A 107 3.34 -9.06 24.27
N VAL A 108 2.22 -8.76 24.94
CA VAL A 108 1.25 -7.77 24.45
C VAL A 108 1.90 -6.39 24.28
N ARG A 109 2.82 -5.99 25.16
CA ARG A 109 3.41 -4.65 25.13
C ARG A 109 4.35 -4.47 23.94
N GLY A 110 5.28 -5.39 23.74
CA GLY A 110 6.28 -5.30 22.68
C GLY A 110 5.67 -5.46 21.29
N ARG A 111 4.61 -6.26 21.15
CA ARG A 111 4.06 -6.62 19.83
C ARG A 111 3.19 -5.55 19.18
N PHE A 112 2.56 -4.67 19.96
CA PHE A 112 1.82 -3.52 19.41
C PHE A 112 2.74 -2.37 18.97
N ALA A 113 3.97 -2.30 19.50
CA ALA A 113 4.86 -1.16 19.26
C ALA A 113 5.20 -0.95 17.77
N PRO A 114 5.53 -1.99 16.96
CA PRO A 114 5.87 -1.80 15.55
C PRO A 114 4.74 -1.17 14.73
N VAL A 115 3.50 -1.65 14.85
CA VAL A 115 2.37 -1.11 14.08
C VAL A 115 2.00 0.32 14.52
N LEU A 116 2.05 0.62 15.82
CA LEU A 116 1.78 1.97 16.33
C LEU A 116 2.88 2.96 15.91
N ALA A 117 4.14 2.54 15.91
CA ALA A 117 5.26 3.33 15.40
C ALA A 117 5.14 3.56 13.89
N GLY A 118 4.72 2.55 13.13
CA GLY A 118 4.44 2.67 11.71
C GLY A 118 3.36 3.71 11.42
N ILE A 119 2.21 3.63 12.13
CA ILE A 119 1.14 4.63 12.03
C ILE A 119 1.68 6.04 12.32
N ALA A 120 2.45 6.22 13.39
CA ALA A 120 3.02 7.52 13.75
C ALA A 120 3.99 8.05 12.69
N ALA A 121 4.86 7.20 12.14
CA ALA A 121 5.80 7.55 11.09
C ALA A 121 5.09 7.94 9.78
N THR A 122 4.06 7.18 9.38
CA THR A 122 3.25 7.50 8.20
C THR A 122 2.50 8.81 8.37
N ARG A 123 1.96 9.10 9.57
CA ARG A 123 1.34 10.41 9.88
C ARG A 123 2.35 11.55 9.79
N ALA A 124 3.53 11.39 10.40
CA ALA A 124 4.58 12.39 10.35
C ALA A 124 4.98 12.72 8.91
N TYR A 125 5.09 11.71 8.04
CA TYR A 125 5.33 11.94 6.61
C TYR A 125 4.21 12.76 5.97
N MET A 126 2.95 12.42 6.22
CA MET A 126 1.80 13.14 5.65
C MET A 126 1.70 14.59 6.14
N ASP A 127 2.10 14.87 7.37
CA ASP A 127 2.01 16.23 7.93
C ASP A 127 3.22 17.09 7.57
N GLN A 128 4.41 16.49 7.40
CA GLN A 128 5.67 17.24 7.25
C GLN A 128 6.24 17.21 5.83
N THR A 129 6.14 16.07 5.13
CA THR A 129 6.83 15.84 3.85
C THR A 129 5.87 15.93 2.68
N LEU A 130 4.69 15.32 2.80
CA LEU A 130 3.71 15.25 1.72
C LEU A 130 3.28 16.62 1.19
N PRO A 131 3.04 17.67 2.01
CA PRO A 131 2.63 18.98 1.49
C PRO A 131 3.64 19.55 0.49
N ALA A 132 4.93 19.52 0.84
CA ALA A 132 5.99 19.98 -0.05
C ALA A 132 6.07 19.17 -1.36
N LYS A 133 5.76 17.87 -1.32
CA LYS A 133 5.70 17.03 -2.53
C LYS A 133 4.51 17.39 -3.42
N LEU A 134 3.37 17.69 -2.83
CA LEU A 134 2.19 18.14 -3.56
C LEU A 134 2.39 19.53 -4.18
N ASP A 135 3.05 20.45 -3.47
CA ASP A 135 3.41 21.77 -4.00
C ASP A 135 4.39 21.66 -5.19
N GLN A 136 5.38 20.77 -5.10
CA GLN A 136 6.29 20.47 -6.20
C GLN A 136 5.55 19.92 -7.43
N LEU A 137 4.56 19.05 -7.20
CA LEU A 137 3.73 18.51 -8.27
C LEU A 137 2.82 19.59 -8.89
N GLU A 138 2.26 20.48 -8.07
CA GLU A 138 1.44 21.60 -8.53
C GLU A 138 2.20 22.54 -9.46
N ALA A 139 3.45 22.87 -9.11
CA ALA A 139 4.32 23.67 -9.96
C ALA A 139 4.57 23.04 -11.35
N LEU A 140 4.44 21.71 -11.46
CA LEU A 140 4.60 20.97 -12.71
C LEU A 140 3.28 20.88 -13.49
N ILE A 141 2.20 20.38 -12.89
CA ILE A 141 0.99 20.00 -13.64
C ILE A 141 -0.29 20.73 -13.22
N SER A 142 -0.16 21.86 -12.52
CA SER A 142 -1.27 22.65 -11.95
C SER A 142 -2.03 21.91 -10.84
N ALA A 143 -2.98 22.60 -10.19
CA ALA A 143 -3.54 22.21 -8.90
C ALA A 143 -4.48 20.98 -8.93
N SER A 144 -5.03 20.58 -10.07
CA SER A 144 -6.10 19.56 -10.13
C SER A 144 -5.67 18.19 -9.55
N VAL A 145 -4.51 17.67 -9.98
CA VAL A 145 -3.98 16.38 -9.50
C VAL A 145 -3.49 16.47 -8.05
N PRO A 146 -2.67 17.46 -7.65
CA PRO A 146 -2.29 17.67 -6.25
C PRO A 146 -3.48 17.77 -5.29
N ASN A 147 -4.55 18.48 -5.67
CA ASN A 147 -5.73 18.61 -4.81
C ASN A 147 -6.44 17.27 -4.59
N ARG A 148 -6.63 16.47 -5.65
CA ARG A 148 -7.21 15.12 -5.53
C ARG A 148 -6.37 14.22 -4.64
N LEU A 149 -5.04 14.28 -4.78
CA LEU A 149 -4.12 13.54 -3.93
C LEU A 149 -4.20 14.02 -2.48
N LYS A 150 -4.24 15.34 -2.24
CA LYS A 150 -4.38 15.93 -0.91
C LYS A 150 -5.63 15.41 -0.20
N ASP A 151 -6.77 15.39 -0.88
CA ASP A 151 -8.03 14.91 -0.31
C ASP A 151 -7.95 13.41 -0.01
N ALA A 152 -7.40 12.62 -0.93
CA ALA A 152 -7.26 11.17 -0.77
C ALA A 152 -6.28 10.80 0.37
N PHE A 153 -5.15 11.49 0.49
CA PHE A 153 -4.24 11.36 1.64
C PHE A 153 -4.87 11.86 2.95
N GLY A 154 -5.73 12.88 2.90
CA GLY A 154 -6.52 13.34 4.04
C GLY A 154 -7.49 12.26 4.56
N CYS A 155 -8.14 11.53 3.64
CA CYS A 155 -8.93 10.34 3.97
C CYS A 155 -8.05 9.27 4.64
N LEU A 156 -6.91 8.94 4.03
CA LEU A 156 -5.98 7.93 4.55
C LEU A 156 -5.52 8.28 5.97
N ARG A 157 -5.08 9.52 6.20
CA ARG A 157 -4.70 10.02 7.53
C ARG A 157 -5.82 9.84 8.55
N SER A 158 -7.04 10.23 8.20
CA SER A 158 -8.20 10.07 9.08
C SER A 158 -8.50 8.60 9.39
N GLY A 159 -8.27 7.70 8.44
CA GLY A 159 -8.35 6.25 8.65
C GLY A 159 -7.28 5.74 9.62
N LEU A 160 -6.03 6.19 9.45
CA LEU A 160 -4.92 5.83 10.32
C LEU A 160 -5.10 6.32 11.76
N ASP A 161 -5.67 7.51 11.95
CA ASP A 161 -5.98 8.05 13.28
C ASP A 161 -6.97 7.16 14.02
N ARG A 162 -8.01 6.69 13.32
CA ARG A 162 -9.00 5.75 13.88
C ARG A 162 -8.37 4.39 14.15
N LEU A 163 -7.47 3.93 13.29
CA LEU A 163 -6.77 2.65 13.48
C LEU A 163 -5.85 2.70 14.70
N GLY A 164 -5.05 3.76 14.85
CA GLY A 164 -4.20 3.97 16.02
C GLY A 164 -5.01 3.99 17.31
N ALA A 165 -6.11 4.75 17.34
CA ALA A 165 -6.99 4.79 18.50
C ALA A 165 -7.62 3.43 18.84
N ALA A 166 -8.09 2.67 17.84
CA ALA A 166 -8.65 1.34 18.05
C ALA A 166 -7.59 0.35 18.58
N LEU A 167 -6.37 0.40 18.04
CA LEU A 167 -5.25 -0.42 18.52
C LEU A 167 -4.84 -0.05 19.95
N ASP A 168 -4.86 1.23 20.32
CA ASP A 168 -4.59 1.67 21.69
C ASP A 168 -5.63 1.16 22.69
N VAL A 169 -6.92 1.20 22.32
CA VAL A 169 -8.01 0.63 23.14
C VAL A 169 -7.85 -0.88 23.28
N LEU A 170 -7.58 -1.59 22.18
CA LEU A 170 -7.34 -3.04 22.20
C LEU A 170 -6.13 -3.39 23.08
N ARG A 171 -5.00 -2.70 22.89
CA ARG A 171 -3.79 -2.86 23.70
C ARG A 171 -4.08 -2.63 25.18
N GLY A 172 -4.84 -1.59 25.51
CA GLY A 172 -5.24 -1.29 26.89
C GLY A 172 -6.07 -2.41 27.53
N ALA A 173 -7.03 -2.97 26.80
CA ALA A 173 -7.85 -4.09 27.26
C ALA A 173 -7.01 -5.37 27.49
N LEU A 174 -6.08 -5.66 26.58
CA LEU A 174 -5.19 -6.82 26.69
C LEU A 174 -4.20 -6.68 27.86
N LEU A 175 -3.58 -5.51 28.04
CA LEU A 175 -2.70 -5.25 29.20
C LEU A 175 -3.45 -5.31 30.53
N ALA A 176 -4.70 -4.85 30.57
CA ALA A 176 -5.54 -4.98 31.77
C ALA A 176 -5.86 -6.44 32.10
N THR A 177 -6.06 -7.26 31.06
CA THR A 177 -6.27 -8.71 31.18
C THR A 177 -5.01 -9.40 31.69
N GLU A 178 -3.86 -9.11 31.07
CA GLU A 178 -2.55 -9.65 31.43
C GLU A 178 -2.20 -9.32 32.90
N LYS A 179 -2.45 -8.09 33.34
CA LYS A 179 -2.22 -7.67 34.73
C LYS A 179 -3.00 -8.53 35.75
N LYS A 180 -4.16 -9.07 35.36
CA LYS A 180 -5.06 -9.77 36.27
C LYS A 180 -4.94 -11.29 36.23
N PHE A 181 -4.60 -11.86 35.08
CA PHE A 181 -4.54 -13.31 34.87
C PHE A 181 -3.18 -13.81 34.41
N GLY A 182 -2.22 -12.91 34.19
CA GLY A 182 -0.95 -13.21 33.53
C GLY A 182 -1.12 -13.36 32.02
N SER A 183 -0.05 -13.79 31.35
CA SER A 183 0.01 -14.06 29.91
C SER A 183 -0.24 -15.53 29.53
N GLY A 184 -0.65 -16.37 30.51
CA GLY A 184 -0.96 -17.78 30.30
C GLY A 184 -2.27 -18.01 29.55
N ASP A 185 -2.71 -19.27 29.49
CA ASP A 185 -3.97 -19.61 28.83
C ASP A 185 -5.17 -19.12 29.66
N ILE A 186 -5.83 -18.07 29.18
CA ILE A 186 -7.00 -17.43 29.79
C ILE A 186 -8.27 -18.01 29.17
N PRO A 187 -9.16 -18.63 29.97
CA PRO A 187 -10.42 -19.14 29.44
C PRO A 187 -11.23 -18.04 28.72
N PRO A 188 -11.83 -18.33 27.55
CA PRO A 188 -12.56 -17.33 26.77
C PRO A 188 -13.68 -16.62 27.54
N ALA A 189 -14.36 -17.31 28.46
CA ALA A 189 -15.40 -16.72 29.31
C ALA A 189 -14.86 -15.64 30.28
N VAL A 190 -13.58 -15.72 30.64
CA VAL A 190 -12.87 -14.73 31.47
C VAL A 190 -12.34 -13.60 30.59
N LEU A 191 -11.74 -13.93 29.45
CA LEU A 191 -11.22 -12.97 28.47
C LEU A 191 -12.33 -12.03 27.98
N ASN A 192 -13.52 -12.57 27.66
CA ASN A 192 -14.66 -11.79 27.17
C ASN A 192 -15.22 -10.76 28.18
N LYS A 193 -14.84 -10.83 29.47
CA LYS A 193 -15.20 -9.81 30.47
C LYS A 193 -14.35 -8.54 30.37
N TYR A 194 -13.17 -8.63 29.77
CA TYR A 194 -12.21 -7.52 29.64
C TYR A 194 -12.03 -7.09 28.19
N LEU A 195 -12.11 -8.05 27.27
CA LEU A 195 -12.01 -7.84 25.85
C LEU A 195 -13.39 -8.09 25.23
N THR A 196 -14.07 -7.02 24.84
CA THR A 196 -15.31 -7.19 24.07
C THR A 196 -14.96 -7.52 22.63
N VAL A 197 -15.78 -8.37 22.01
CA VAL A 197 -15.72 -8.63 20.57
C VAL A 197 -15.81 -7.33 19.76
N GLY A 198 -16.56 -6.34 20.27
CA GLY A 198 -16.63 -4.98 19.69
C GLY A 198 -15.28 -4.30 19.58
N THR A 199 -14.42 -4.39 20.60
CA THR A 199 -13.08 -3.79 20.60
C THR A 199 -12.20 -4.34 19.47
N VAL A 200 -12.28 -5.64 19.19
CA VAL A 200 -11.52 -6.26 18.09
C VAL A 200 -12.12 -5.85 16.74
N TYR A 201 -13.45 -5.82 16.63
CA TYR A 201 -14.11 -5.36 15.41
C TYR A 201 -13.87 -3.88 15.11
N ASP A 202 -13.67 -3.03 16.11
CA ASP A 202 -13.32 -1.63 15.89
C ASP A 202 -11.97 -1.48 15.17
N VAL A 203 -11.00 -2.37 15.43
CA VAL A 203 -9.74 -2.42 14.66
C VAL A 203 -10.02 -2.82 13.21
N ALA A 204 -10.81 -3.87 12.97
CA ALA A 204 -11.16 -4.28 11.62
C ALA A 204 -11.93 -3.19 10.84
N LYS A 205 -12.84 -2.48 11.52
CA LYS A 205 -13.60 -1.37 10.96
C LYS A 205 -12.69 -0.18 10.64
N ALA A 206 -11.76 0.17 11.53
CA ALA A 206 -10.79 1.22 11.27
C ALA A 206 -9.87 0.89 10.09
N MET A 207 -9.40 -0.36 10.01
CA MET A 207 -8.61 -0.85 8.88
C MET A 207 -9.40 -0.84 7.57
N THR A 208 -10.70 -1.14 7.61
CA THR A 208 -11.60 -0.96 6.46
C THR A 208 -11.68 0.50 6.03
N GLY A 209 -11.68 1.44 6.99
CA GLY A 209 -11.61 2.87 6.70
C GLY A 209 -10.34 3.26 5.95
N VAL A 210 -9.18 2.73 6.35
CA VAL A 210 -7.90 2.88 5.63
C VAL A 210 -8.02 2.33 4.21
N LYS A 211 -8.56 1.11 4.08
CA LYS A 211 -8.75 0.42 2.80
C LYS A 211 -9.53 1.24 1.77
N ILE A 212 -10.61 1.90 2.20
CA ILE A 212 -11.52 2.65 1.32
C ILE A 212 -10.84 3.89 0.71
N CYS A 213 -9.82 4.45 1.37
CA CYS A 213 -9.14 5.65 0.88
C CYS A 213 -8.10 5.35 -0.23
N ILE A 214 -7.57 4.13 -0.29
CA ILE A 214 -6.46 3.77 -1.19
C ILE A 214 -6.82 3.89 -2.67
N PRO A 215 -7.98 3.39 -3.16
CA PRO A 215 -8.31 3.44 -4.58
C PRO A 215 -8.22 4.84 -5.18
N SER A 216 -8.67 5.88 -4.44
CA SER A 216 -8.60 7.26 -4.94
C SER A 216 -7.15 7.75 -5.15
N ILE A 217 -6.20 7.27 -4.35
CA ILE A 217 -4.78 7.62 -4.50
C ILE A 217 -4.21 6.90 -5.72
N VAL A 218 -4.43 5.59 -5.79
CA VAL A 218 -3.96 4.73 -6.89
C VAL A 218 -4.50 5.24 -8.22
N ASP A 219 -5.81 5.44 -8.34
CA ASP A 219 -6.44 5.89 -9.57
C ASP A 219 -5.93 7.28 -10.00
N THR A 220 -5.69 8.19 -9.06
CA THR A 220 -5.17 9.52 -9.39
C THR A 220 -3.74 9.44 -9.92
N ILE A 221 -2.89 8.62 -9.30
CA ILE A 221 -1.51 8.39 -9.77
C ILE A 221 -1.53 7.72 -11.14
N ASP A 222 -2.27 6.63 -11.29
CA ASP A 222 -2.32 5.81 -12.50
C ASP A 222 -2.84 6.61 -13.69
N THR A 223 -3.96 7.32 -13.52
CA THR A 223 -4.52 8.13 -14.60
C THR A 223 -3.61 9.28 -14.99
N THR A 224 -2.88 9.87 -14.02
CA THR A 224 -1.92 10.93 -14.33
C THR A 224 -0.72 10.37 -15.09
N ILE A 225 -0.17 9.23 -14.69
CA ILE A 225 0.93 8.58 -15.40
C ILE A 225 0.52 8.19 -16.82
N ALA A 226 -0.68 7.64 -17.01
CA ALA A 226 -1.22 7.33 -18.33
C ALA A 226 -1.30 8.59 -19.22
N ASN A 227 -1.79 9.70 -18.67
CA ASN A 227 -1.85 10.99 -19.38
C ASN A 227 -0.45 11.53 -19.73
N LEU A 228 0.56 11.34 -18.86
CA LEU A 228 1.95 11.69 -19.18
C LEU A 228 2.47 10.89 -20.38
N LYS A 229 2.15 9.59 -20.44
CA LYS A 229 2.55 8.76 -21.58
C LYS A 229 1.87 9.20 -22.88
N THR A 230 0.57 9.52 -22.84
CA THR A 230 -0.13 10.10 -24.01
C THR A 230 0.49 11.42 -24.46
N ALA A 231 0.89 12.29 -23.52
CA ALA A 231 1.56 13.55 -23.86
C ALA A 231 2.95 13.31 -24.48
N ASP A 232 3.72 12.35 -23.97
CA ASP A 232 5.02 11.94 -24.49
C ASP A 232 4.92 11.46 -25.95
N ASP A 233 3.95 10.58 -26.23
CA ASP A 233 3.68 10.07 -27.58
C ASP A 233 3.25 11.18 -28.54
N TYR A 234 2.44 12.13 -28.06
CA TYR A 234 2.04 13.30 -28.86
C TYR A 234 3.25 14.16 -29.25
N ILE A 235 4.17 14.44 -28.31
CA ILE A 235 5.38 15.23 -28.59
C ILE A 235 6.24 14.54 -29.66
N LEU A 236 6.39 13.22 -29.60
CA LEU A 236 7.12 12.47 -30.62
C LEU A 236 6.44 12.54 -31.98
N SER A 237 5.13 12.26 -32.04
CA SER A 237 4.38 12.35 -33.29
C SER A 237 4.43 13.74 -33.91
N PHE A 238 4.40 14.78 -33.08
CA PHE A 238 4.53 16.16 -33.54
C PHE A 238 5.94 16.45 -34.09
N LYS A 239 6.99 15.99 -33.42
CA LYS A 239 8.38 16.11 -33.90
C LYS A 239 8.59 15.41 -35.24
N ASP A 240 8.02 14.21 -35.40
CA ASP A 240 8.13 13.43 -36.64
C ASP A 240 7.44 14.16 -37.81
N LYS A 241 6.20 14.63 -37.62
CA LYS A 241 5.48 15.42 -38.63
C LYS A 241 6.21 16.71 -39.01
N LEU A 242 6.82 17.37 -38.02
CA LEU A 242 7.65 18.55 -38.27
C LEU A 242 8.89 18.21 -39.11
N ALA A 243 9.53 17.07 -38.83
CA ALA A 243 10.68 16.61 -39.62
C ALA A 243 10.30 16.22 -41.06
N GLU A 244 9.10 15.67 -41.27
CA GLU A 244 8.57 15.40 -42.62
C GLU A 244 8.33 16.68 -43.42
N LEU A 245 7.77 17.71 -42.78
CA LEU A 245 7.41 18.97 -43.45
C LEU A 245 8.63 19.87 -43.74
N PHE A 246 9.65 19.83 -42.88
CA PHE A 246 10.75 20.81 -42.89
C PHE A 246 12.16 20.19 -42.91
N GLY A 247 12.28 18.85 -42.99
CA GLY A 247 13.54 18.14 -42.81
C GLY A 247 13.96 18.02 -41.34
N PRO A 248 15.02 17.25 -41.02
CA PRO A 248 15.48 17.04 -39.64
C PRO A 248 15.93 18.38 -39.03
N MET A 249 15.14 18.89 -38.09
CA MET A 249 15.44 20.13 -37.38
C MET A 249 16.53 19.90 -36.32
N THR A 250 17.77 20.21 -36.67
CA THR A 250 18.86 20.37 -35.71
C THR A 250 18.85 21.80 -35.13
N GLY A 251 19.28 21.94 -33.88
CA GLY A 251 18.94 23.02 -32.93
C GLY A 251 19.34 24.47 -33.25
N VAL A 252 19.58 24.84 -34.50
CA VAL A 252 19.88 26.23 -34.92
C VAL A 252 18.85 26.79 -35.90
N ASN A 253 18.06 25.96 -36.58
CA ASN A 253 17.37 26.38 -37.80
C ASN A 253 15.84 26.62 -37.67
N VAL A 254 15.28 26.61 -36.45
CA VAL A 254 13.82 26.74 -36.26
C VAL A 254 13.33 28.14 -36.65
N TYR A 255 14.06 29.19 -36.29
CA TYR A 255 13.66 30.58 -36.61
C TYR A 255 14.09 31.01 -38.02
N GLU A 256 15.25 30.55 -38.53
CA GLU A 256 15.72 30.91 -39.87
C GLU A 256 14.89 30.26 -40.99
N ASN A 257 14.51 28.97 -40.87
CA ASN A 257 13.67 28.32 -41.89
C ASN A 257 12.23 28.88 -41.93
N LEU A 258 11.68 29.32 -40.80
CA LEU A 258 10.35 29.97 -40.76
C LEU A 258 10.37 31.37 -41.38
N LEU A 259 11.49 32.09 -41.29
CA LEU A 259 11.65 33.43 -41.87
C LEU A 259 11.99 33.38 -43.37
N CYS A 260 12.79 32.41 -43.83
CA CYS A 260 13.16 32.31 -45.24
C CYS A 260 11.96 32.02 -46.17
N ARG A 261 11.01 31.17 -45.77
CA ARG A 261 9.84 30.85 -46.61
C ARG A 261 8.75 31.93 -46.65
N LYS A 262 8.75 32.87 -45.70
CA LYS A 262 7.80 34.00 -45.75
C LYS A 262 8.14 34.99 -46.86
N ASN A 263 9.40 35.00 -47.31
CA ASN A 263 9.88 35.90 -48.36
C ASN A 263 9.73 35.32 -49.77
N GLU A 264 9.61 34.00 -49.92
CA GLU A 264 9.42 33.34 -51.23
C GLU A 264 7.96 33.38 -51.71
N ASN A 265 6.98 33.50 -50.80
CA ASN A 265 5.55 33.60 -51.15
C ASN A 265 5.05 35.05 -51.29
N GLY A 266 5.95 36.05 -51.23
CA GLY A 266 5.64 37.49 -51.32
C GLY A 266 6.05 38.17 -52.62
N MET A 267 6.55 37.42 -53.61
CA MET A 267 6.82 37.93 -54.96
C MET A 267 6.04 37.11 -56.00
N GLN A 268 4.72 37.25 -55.98
CA GLN A 268 3.87 37.15 -57.16
C GLN A 268 3.00 38.40 -57.23
#